data_AF-A0A1Q3DZQ4-F1
#
_entry.id   AF-A0A1Q3DZQ4-F1
#
_cell.length_a   1.000
_cell.length_b   1.000
_cell.length_c   1.000
_cell.angle_alpha   90.00
_cell.angle_beta   90.00
_cell.angle_gamma   90.00
#
_symmetry.space_group_name_H-M   'P 1'
#
loop_
_entity.id
_entity.type
_entity.pdbx_description
1 polymer ?
#
loop_
_entity_poly.entity_id
_entity_poly.type
_entity_poly.pdbx_seq_one_letter_code
_entity_poly.pdbx_strand_id
1 'polypeptide(L)'
;MEDAENIKKDPSRFYTWYNVAGPAEDEKRDESSREHHNKNVAQIVYNLQQIMSLDPCRRFTFGMSMRDRELRLWFAFRGFVLTTNPCDFLKDHARLVHLFISFVFSSRTDFSWDPTITCTDPAFNPSDPRKRRVYSIEVRNDQGEVRWFETIRILANYAADSTVSSATRVRLVRDEQGVQYVLKDVWLHMDRLPEHEIRAQILADAFKYCGAADQATLKRHLLTPHVCGKVFVNDGVDTTDGMMYQELPAISSDSIFTLKLGKISNPLRQSRDPASASETHPGSLREITTSRKSQMRKSAIQTPRLPS
;
A
#
# COMPACT_ATOMS: atom_id res chain seq x y z
N MET A 1 8.00 7.87 -34.62
CA MET A 1 8.55 7.83 -33.25
C MET A 1 8.66 9.28 -32.80
N GLU A 2 7.79 9.71 -31.87
CA GLU A 2 7.90 11.06 -31.30
C GLU A 2 9.20 11.17 -30.51
N ASP A 3 9.86 12.32 -30.62
CA ASP A 3 11.14 12.60 -30.00
C ASP A 3 10.99 12.67 -28.46
N ALA A 4 11.68 11.79 -27.73
CA ALA A 4 11.49 11.61 -26.29
C ALA A 4 11.75 12.88 -25.46
N GLU A 5 12.54 13.82 -26.01
CA GLU A 5 12.77 15.15 -25.43
C GLU A 5 11.54 16.06 -25.48
N ASN A 6 10.76 16.01 -26.57
CA ASN A 6 9.55 16.80 -26.72
C ASN A 6 8.42 16.27 -25.82
N ILE A 7 8.41 14.96 -25.54
CA ILE A 7 7.47 14.33 -24.61
C ILE A 7 7.67 14.84 -23.18
N LYS A 8 8.92 15.06 -22.75
CA LYS A 8 9.25 15.53 -21.40
C LYS A 8 8.95 17.02 -21.16
N LYS A 9 8.91 17.81 -22.23
CA LYS A 9 8.78 19.29 -22.18
C LYS A 9 7.35 19.77 -22.38
N ASP A 10 6.40 18.87 -22.64
CA ASP A 10 4.99 19.22 -22.81
C ASP A 10 4.29 19.33 -21.44
N PRO A 11 3.97 20.55 -20.96
CA PRO A 11 3.26 20.72 -19.69
C PRO A 11 1.81 20.21 -19.75
N SER A 12 1.27 19.85 -20.93
CA SER A 12 -0.03 19.16 -21.04
C SER A 12 0.08 17.64 -20.80
N ARG A 13 1.27 17.07 -20.97
CA ARG A 13 1.61 15.68 -20.61
C ARG A 13 2.17 15.63 -19.20
N PHE A 14 1.33 15.94 -18.22
CA PHE A 14 1.66 15.62 -16.83
C PHE A 14 1.82 14.10 -16.70
N TYR A 15 3.01 13.64 -16.29
CA TYR A 15 3.20 12.27 -15.82
C TYR A 15 2.40 12.12 -14.53
N THR A 16 1.15 11.69 -14.67
CA THR A 16 0.33 11.40 -13.52
C THR A 16 0.61 9.98 -13.06
N TRP A 17 0.72 9.77 -11.75
CA TRP A 17 0.87 8.43 -11.14
C TRP A 17 -0.38 7.53 -11.28
N TYR A 18 -1.35 7.94 -12.10
CA TYR A 18 -2.57 7.19 -12.42
C TYR A 18 -2.37 6.36 -13.68
N ASN A 19 -3.00 5.19 -13.75
CA ASN A 19 -2.93 4.30 -14.91
C ASN A 19 -1.50 3.86 -15.30
N VAL A 20 -0.53 3.97 -14.40
CA VAL A 20 0.85 3.50 -14.62
C VAL A 20 0.92 2.00 -14.36
N ALA A 21 1.23 1.20 -15.38
CA ALA A 21 1.32 -0.25 -15.27
C ALA A 21 2.24 -0.71 -14.11
N GLY A 22 3.46 -0.19 -14.09
CA GLY A 22 4.42 -0.40 -13.02
C GLY A 22 5.66 0.41 -13.30
N PRO A 23 6.45 0.78 -12.27
CA PRO A 23 7.69 1.50 -12.48
C PRO A 23 8.77 0.53 -12.96
N ALA A 24 9.66 1.03 -13.81
CA ALA A 24 10.88 0.34 -14.21
C ALA A 24 12.07 1.22 -13.91
N GLU A 25 13.01 0.72 -13.12
CA GLU A 25 14.26 1.40 -12.78
C GLU A 25 15.43 0.71 -13.47
N ASP A 26 16.33 1.49 -14.04
CA ASP A 26 17.54 1.00 -14.71
C ASP A 26 18.78 1.68 -14.13
N GLU A 27 19.79 0.90 -13.77
CA GLU A 27 21.06 1.38 -13.23
C GLU A 27 22.20 1.07 -14.21
N LYS A 28 22.96 2.11 -14.58
CA LYS A 28 24.12 2.00 -15.46
C LYS A 28 25.38 1.56 -14.70
N ARG A 29 26.29 0.93 -15.45
CA ARG A 29 27.44 0.13 -15.01
C ARG A 29 28.45 0.80 -14.08
N ASP A 30 28.58 2.12 -14.08
CA ASP A 30 29.71 2.83 -13.47
C ASP A 30 29.58 3.02 -11.94
N GLU A 31 28.45 2.65 -11.34
CA GLU A 31 28.15 2.94 -9.94
C GLU A 31 28.07 1.65 -9.09
N SER A 32 29.22 0.99 -8.89
CA SER A 32 29.30 -0.27 -8.14
C SER A 32 29.18 -0.12 -6.61
N SER A 33 28.86 1.07 -6.10
CA SER A 33 28.79 1.29 -4.65
C SER A 33 27.49 0.77 -4.05
N ARG A 34 27.56 0.25 -2.82
CA ARG A 34 26.38 -0.14 -2.02
C ARG A 34 25.35 0.99 -1.88
N GLU A 35 25.81 2.24 -1.90
CA GLU A 35 24.96 3.41 -1.78
C GLU A 35 24.07 3.60 -3.02
N HIS A 36 24.62 3.40 -4.22
CA HIS A 36 23.84 3.45 -5.46
C HIS A 36 22.85 2.29 -5.56
N HIS A 37 23.25 1.09 -5.13
CA HIS A 37 22.33 -0.04 -5.03
C HIS A 37 21.14 0.27 -4.10
N ASN A 38 21.42 0.81 -2.92
CA ASN A 38 20.38 1.21 -1.98
C ASN A 38 19.50 2.33 -2.56
N LYS A 39 20.06 3.23 -3.37
CA LYS A 39 19.31 4.29 -4.05
C LYS A 39 18.35 3.74 -5.11
N ASN A 40 18.79 2.80 -5.94
CA ASN A 40 17.91 2.15 -6.93
C ASN A 40 16.75 1.41 -6.24
N VAL A 41 17.07 0.63 -5.20
CA VAL A 41 16.07 -0.05 -4.37
C VAL A 41 15.11 0.95 -3.72
N ALA A 42 15.63 2.04 -3.15
CA ALA A 42 14.79 3.09 -2.57
C ALA A 42 13.89 3.74 -3.63
N GLN A 43 14.40 3.96 -4.85
CA GLN A 43 13.64 4.56 -5.94
C GLN A 43 12.49 3.67 -6.42
N ILE A 44 12.75 2.38 -6.67
CA ILE A 44 11.69 1.47 -7.11
C ILE A 44 10.63 1.31 -6.01
N VAL A 45 11.03 1.16 -4.74
CA VAL A 45 10.10 1.07 -3.61
C VAL A 45 9.28 2.35 -3.46
N TYR A 46 9.92 3.52 -3.59
CA TYR A 46 9.23 4.81 -3.58
C TYR A 46 8.20 4.90 -4.70
N ASN A 47 8.55 4.52 -5.93
CA ASN A 47 7.63 4.59 -7.07
C ASN A 47 6.44 3.64 -6.91
N LEU A 48 6.68 2.40 -6.45
CA LEU A 48 5.61 1.44 -6.15
C LEU A 48 4.63 2.02 -5.12
N GLN A 49 5.17 2.67 -4.09
CA GLN A 49 4.38 3.36 -3.08
C GLN A 49 3.60 4.54 -3.67
N GLN A 50 4.21 5.38 -4.51
CA GLN A 50 3.53 6.53 -5.12
C GLN A 50 2.34 6.09 -5.97
N ILE A 51 2.49 5.03 -6.78
CA ILE A 51 1.40 4.45 -7.56
C ILE A 51 0.25 4.04 -6.63
N MET A 52 0.54 3.23 -5.61
CA MET A 52 -0.50 2.78 -4.69
C MET A 52 -1.10 3.92 -3.86
N SER A 53 -0.33 4.98 -3.57
CA SER A 53 -0.73 6.13 -2.76
C SER A 53 -1.65 7.08 -3.50
N LEU A 54 -1.39 7.29 -4.78
CA LEU A 54 -2.07 8.29 -5.59
C LEU A 54 -3.23 7.68 -6.38
N ASP A 55 -3.05 6.50 -6.98
CA ASP A 55 -4.10 5.82 -7.74
C ASP A 55 -5.00 5.01 -6.80
N PRO A 56 -6.27 5.40 -6.62
CA PRO A 56 -7.16 4.67 -5.73
C PRO A 56 -7.73 3.40 -6.33
N CYS A 57 -7.55 3.18 -7.63
CA CYS A 57 -7.95 1.94 -8.28
C CYS A 57 -6.91 0.84 -8.09
N ARG A 58 -5.89 0.98 -7.24
CA ARG A 58 -4.81 0.00 -7.07
C ARG A 58 -4.97 -0.82 -5.78
N ARG A 59 -5.01 -2.15 -5.96
CA ARG A 59 -4.96 -3.13 -4.85
C ARG A 59 -3.52 -3.50 -4.49
N PHE A 60 -2.67 -3.62 -5.50
CA PHE A 60 -1.22 -3.86 -5.41
C PHE A 60 -0.53 -3.19 -6.62
N THR A 61 0.77 -3.40 -6.82
CA THR A 61 1.45 -3.00 -8.06
C THR A 61 2.70 -3.85 -8.30
N PHE A 62 3.04 -4.06 -9.57
CA PHE A 62 4.34 -4.62 -9.97
C PHE A 62 5.34 -3.52 -10.28
N GLY A 63 6.62 -3.85 -10.25
CA GLY A 63 7.69 -3.01 -10.78
C GLY A 63 8.89 -3.84 -11.19
N MET A 64 9.81 -3.24 -11.93
CA MET A 64 10.99 -3.92 -12.44
C MET A 64 12.23 -3.12 -12.12
N SER A 65 13.31 -3.79 -11.75
CA SER A 65 14.63 -3.16 -11.69
C SER A 65 15.59 -3.93 -12.58
N MET A 66 16.31 -3.22 -13.42
CA MET A 66 17.36 -3.74 -14.29
C MET A 66 18.70 -3.15 -13.86
N ARG A 67 19.71 -4.01 -13.78
CA ARG A 67 21.10 -3.59 -13.55
C ARG A 67 22.01 -4.48 -14.36
N ASP A 68 22.73 -3.89 -15.31
CA ASP A 68 23.54 -4.64 -16.28
C ASP A 68 22.69 -5.73 -16.98
N ARG A 69 22.85 -6.99 -16.58
CA ARG A 69 22.11 -8.14 -17.11
C ARG A 69 21.13 -8.74 -16.11
N GLU A 70 21.07 -8.22 -14.89
CA GLU A 70 20.18 -8.70 -13.85
C GLU A 70 18.83 -7.98 -13.91
N LEU A 71 17.77 -8.76 -14.04
CA LEU A 71 16.40 -8.32 -13.87
C LEU A 71 15.84 -8.81 -12.53
N ARG A 72 15.11 -7.94 -11.84
CA ARG A 72 14.24 -8.32 -10.71
C ARG A 72 12.83 -7.83 -10.94
N LEU A 73 11.86 -8.69 -10.59
CA LEU A 73 10.46 -8.32 -10.52
C LEU A 73 10.11 -8.02 -9.05
N TRP A 74 9.52 -6.85 -8.84
CA TRP A 74 9.00 -6.36 -7.58
C TRP A 74 7.50 -6.49 -7.55
N PHE A 75 6.96 -6.83 -6.39
CA PHE A 75 5.54 -6.85 -6.07
C PHE A 75 5.34 -6.06 -4.79
N ALA A 76 4.49 -5.05 -4.82
CA ALA A 76 4.14 -4.26 -3.65
C ALA A 76 2.65 -4.34 -3.36
N PHE A 77 2.33 -4.64 -2.12
CA PHE A 77 1.02 -4.56 -1.51
C PHE A 77 1.14 -3.73 -0.22
N ARG A 78 0.06 -3.13 0.28
CA ARG A 78 0.12 -2.23 1.46
C ARG A 78 0.58 -2.92 2.76
N GLY A 79 0.63 -4.25 2.79
CA GLY A 79 1.17 -5.04 3.89
C GLY A 79 2.63 -5.49 3.73
N PHE A 80 3.19 -5.52 2.52
CA PHE A 80 4.54 -6.07 2.26
C PHE A 80 5.04 -5.77 0.84
N VAL A 81 6.36 -5.83 0.66
CA VAL A 81 7.03 -5.75 -0.64
C VAL A 81 7.86 -7.00 -0.86
N LEU A 82 7.71 -7.66 -2.00
CA LEU A 82 8.49 -8.81 -2.43
C LEU A 82 9.33 -8.46 -3.65
N THR A 83 10.46 -9.13 -3.79
CA THR A 83 11.26 -9.11 -5.01
C THR A 83 11.69 -10.53 -5.37
N THR A 84 11.87 -10.79 -6.65
CA THR A 84 12.52 -12.03 -7.10
C THR A 84 14.02 -11.99 -6.82
N ASN A 85 14.63 -13.19 -6.81
CA ASN A 85 16.06 -13.32 -7.07
C ASN A 85 16.39 -12.72 -8.45
N PRO A 86 17.60 -12.17 -8.64
CA PRO A 86 17.98 -11.61 -9.93
C PRO A 86 18.04 -12.73 -10.98
N CYS A 87 17.58 -12.45 -12.19
CA CYS A 87 17.79 -13.34 -13.34
C CYS A 87 18.63 -12.65 -14.41
N ASP A 88 19.55 -13.38 -15.02
CA ASP A 88 20.34 -12.91 -16.17
C ASP A 88 19.45 -12.93 -17.41
N PHE A 89 18.85 -11.80 -17.77
CA PHE A 89 17.82 -11.74 -18.81
C PHE A 89 18.37 -11.96 -20.23
N LEU A 90 19.70 -11.86 -20.42
CA LEU A 90 20.33 -12.22 -21.70
C LEU A 90 20.55 -13.74 -21.82
N LYS A 91 20.76 -14.43 -20.70
CA LYS A 91 20.84 -15.90 -20.68
C LYS A 91 19.46 -16.56 -20.66
N ASP A 92 18.51 -15.96 -19.95
CA ASP A 92 17.14 -16.44 -19.80
C ASP A 92 16.15 -15.48 -20.48
N HIS A 93 16.39 -15.21 -21.76
CA HIS A 93 15.53 -14.33 -22.57
C HIS A 93 14.09 -14.87 -22.67
N ALA A 94 13.89 -16.19 -22.55
CA ALA A 94 12.59 -16.82 -22.64
C ALA A 94 11.71 -16.38 -21.46
N ARG A 95 12.28 -16.31 -20.25
CA ARG A 95 11.57 -15.81 -19.07
C ARG A 95 11.25 -14.33 -19.15
N LEU A 96 12.13 -13.52 -19.74
CA LEU A 96 11.86 -12.10 -19.99
C LEU A 96 10.68 -11.93 -20.95
N VAL A 97 10.70 -12.62 -22.08
CA VAL A 97 9.61 -12.60 -23.07
C VAL A 97 8.31 -13.08 -22.44
N HIS A 98 8.35 -14.17 -21.68
CA HIS A 98 7.18 -14.68 -20.97
C HIS A 98 6.63 -13.64 -19.98
N LEU A 99 7.48 -12.96 -19.20
CA LEU A 99 7.05 -11.92 -18.27
C LEU A 99 6.29 -10.79 -18.98
N PHE A 100 6.84 -10.26 -20.08
CA PHE A 100 6.18 -9.19 -20.83
C PHE A 100 4.90 -9.65 -21.50
N ILE A 101 4.86 -10.86 -22.07
CA ILE A 101 3.62 -11.45 -22.60
C ILE A 101 2.59 -11.58 -21.48
N SER A 102 2.97 -12.08 -20.30
CA SER A 102 2.07 -12.15 -19.16
C SER A 102 1.50 -10.78 -18.82
N PHE A 103 2.32 -9.73 -18.78
CA PHE A 103 1.85 -8.37 -18.48
C PHE A 103 0.93 -7.79 -19.55
N VAL A 104 1.26 -7.96 -20.83
CA VAL A 104 0.47 -7.41 -21.95
C VAL A 104 -0.90 -8.06 -22.04
N PHE A 105 -1.00 -9.36 -21.76
CA PHE A 105 -2.24 -10.13 -21.87
C PHE A 105 -2.96 -10.34 -20.52
N SER A 106 -2.46 -9.76 -19.43
CA SER A 106 -3.15 -9.77 -18.14
C SER A 106 -4.43 -8.94 -18.20
N SER A 107 -5.49 -9.39 -17.52
CA SER A 107 -6.65 -8.54 -17.28
C SER A 107 -6.26 -7.34 -16.39
N ARG A 108 -7.04 -6.26 -16.42
CA ARG A 108 -6.83 -5.13 -15.50
C ARG A 108 -6.86 -5.59 -14.04
N THR A 109 -7.76 -6.51 -13.70
CA THR A 109 -7.91 -7.04 -12.35
C THR A 109 -6.67 -7.82 -11.91
N ASP A 110 -6.15 -8.70 -12.78
CA ASP A 110 -4.91 -9.46 -12.51
C ASP A 110 -3.68 -8.54 -12.47
N PHE A 111 -3.76 -7.42 -13.18
CA PHE A 111 -2.76 -6.36 -13.16
C PHE A 111 -3.05 -5.29 -12.10
N SER A 112 -3.64 -5.71 -10.98
CA SER A 112 -3.86 -4.97 -9.73
C SER A 112 -4.94 -3.90 -9.68
N TRP A 113 -5.66 -3.64 -10.78
CA TRP A 113 -6.77 -2.72 -10.72
C TRP A 113 -7.92 -3.30 -9.89
N ASP A 114 -8.53 -2.46 -9.07
CA ASP A 114 -9.71 -2.79 -8.29
C ASP A 114 -10.95 -2.76 -9.19
N PRO A 115 -11.66 -3.88 -9.40
CA PRO A 115 -12.86 -3.91 -10.22
C PRO A 115 -14.03 -3.15 -9.56
N THR A 116 -13.98 -2.91 -8.24
CA THR A 116 -15.01 -2.17 -7.49
C THR A 116 -14.82 -0.65 -7.56
N ILE A 117 -13.73 -0.15 -8.14
CA ILE A 117 -13.43 1.29 -8.24
C ILE A 117 -13.12 1.67 -9.69
N THR A 118 -14.03 2.43 -10.30
CA THR A 118 -13.89 2.91 -11.69
C THR A 118 -13.71 4.42 -11.74
N CYS A 119 -12.72 4.91 -12.48
CA CYS A 119 -12.57 6.34 -12.76
C CYS A 119 -13.58 6.77 -13.83
N THR A 120 -14.57 7.59 -13.46
CA THR A 120 -15.65 8.06 -14.35
C THR A 120 -15.30 9.38 -15.03
N ASP A 121 -14.54 10.24 -14.37
CA ASP A 121 -13.97 11.46 -14.97
C ASP A 121 -12.45 11.47 -14.75
N PRO A 122 -11.64 11.31 -15.81
CA PRO A 122 -10.19 11.33 -15.72
C PRO A 122 -9.61 12.75 -15.64
N ALA A 123 -10.42 13.82 -15.74
CA ALA A 123 -9.97 15.20 -15.72
C ALA A 123 -9.24 15.51 -14.41
N PHE A 124 -7.91 15.53 -14.49
CA PHE A 124 -7.03 15.91 -13.40
C PHE A 124 -6.19 17.09 -13.85
N ASN A 125 -6.28 18.20 -13.13
CA ASN A 125 -5.35 19.30 -13.32
C ASN A 125 -4.66 19.62 -11.98
N PRO A 126 -3.35 19.38 -11.85
CA PRO A 126 -2.63 19.71 -10.62
C PRO A 126 -2.64 21.22 -10.32
N SER A 127 -2.80 22.08 -11.34
CA SER A 127 -2.93 23.53 -11.20
C SER A 127 -4.35 24.01 -10.87
N ASP A 128 -5.39 23.19 -11.13
CA ASP A 128 -6.77 23.50 -10.78
C ASP A 128 -7.33 22.42 -9.83
N PRO A 129 -7.28 22.65 -8.50
CA PRO A 129 -7.74 21.68 -7.51
C PRO A 129 -9.25 21.40 -7.57
N ARG A 130 -10.02 22.09 -8.43
CA ARG A 130 -11.43 21.81 -8.73
C ARG A 130 -11.59 20.72 -9.80
N LYS A 131 -10.57 20.50 -10.63
CA LYS A 131 -10.51 19.43 -11.64
C LYS A 131 -9.80 18.22 -11.06
N ARG A 132 -10.55 17.43 -10.29
CA ARG A 132 -10.10 16.18 -9.69
C ARG A 132 -10.74 15.01 -10.41
N ARG A 133 -10.02 13.88 -10.44
CA ARG A 133 -10.60 12.63 -10.91
C ARG A 133 -11.81 12.27 -10.07
N VAL A 134 -12.85 11.83 -10.75
CA VAL A 134 -14.07 11.29 -10.14
C VAL A 134 -14.04 9.78 -10.26
N TYR A 135 -14.42 9.10 -9.19
CA TYR A 135 -14.50 7.65 -9.12
C TYR A 135 -15.90 7.21 -8.70
N SER A 136 -16.38 6.16 -9.34
CA SER A 136 -17.52 5.35 -8.88
C SER A 136 -16.97 4.18 -8.07
N ILE A 137 -17.52 3.97 -6.87
CA ILE A 137 -17.09 2.96 -5.92
C ILE A 137 -18.29 2.05 -5.61
N GLU A 138 -18.14 0.76 -5.90
CA GLU A 138 -19.05 -0.31 -5.48
C GLU A 138 -18.74 -0.70 -4.05
N VAL A 139 -19.74 -0.67 -3.17
CA VAL A 139 -19.64 -1.23 -1.82
C VAL A 139 -20.67 -2.34 -1.69
N ARG A 140 -20.18 -3.57 -1.50
CA ARG A 140 -21.01 -4.76 -1.28
C ARG A 140 -20.96 -5.15 0.19
N ASN A 141 -22.11 -5.21 0.85
CA ASN A 141 -22.17 -5.68 2.23
C ASN A 141 -22.13 -7.21 2.35
N ASP A 142 -22.02 -7.71 3.58
CA ASP A 142 -21.95 -9.15 3.87
C ASP A 142 -23.22 -9.90 3.46
N GLN A 143 -24.33 -9.19 3.23
CA GLN A 143 -25.61 -9.73 2.75
C GLN A 143 -25.69 -9.75 1.22
N GLY A 144 -24.65 -9.27 0.52
CA GLY A 144 -24.60 -9.19 -0.93
C GLY A 144 -25.30 -7.95 -1.52
N GLU A 145 -25.81 -7.04 -0.70
CA GLU A 145 -26.41 -5.80 -1.19
C GLU A 145 -25.33 -4.85 -1.70
N VAL A 146 -25.54 -4.33 -2.90
CA VAL A 146 -24.60 -3.44 -3.59
C VAL A 146 -25.10 -2.00 -3.53
N ARG A 147 -24.19 -1.08 -3.22
CA ARG A 147 -24.39 0.36 -3.29
C ARG A 147 -23.27 1.03 -4.08
N TRP A 148 -23.62 2.04 -4.85
CA TRP A 148 -22.67 2.83 -5.64
C TRP A 148 -22.52 4.22 -5.06
N PHE A 149 -21.27 4.69 -5.02
CA PHE A 149 -20.95 6.03 -4.55
C PHE A 149 -19.99 6.72 -5.50
N GLU A 150 -20.30 7.97 -5.83
CA GLU A 150 -19.42 8.83 -6.62
C GLU A 150 -18.62 9.77 -5.73
N THR A 151 -17.32 9.88 -5.96
CA THR A 151 -16.44 10.75 -5.18
C THR A 151 -16.63 12.23 -5.52
N ILE A 152 -16.79 13.07 -4.51
CA ILE A 152 -16.83 14.53 -4.66
C ILE A 152 -15.45 15.15 -4.38
N ARG A 153 -14.89 14.85 -3.21
CA ARG A 153 -13.57 15.36 -2.80
C ARG A 153 -12.95 14.51 -1.70
N ILE A 154 -11.63 14.60 -1.56
CA ILE A 154 -10.89 14.02 -0.45
C ILE A 154 -11.08 14.91 0.79
N LEU A 155 -11.48 14.31 1.90
CA LEU A 155 -11.58 14.97 3.21
C LEU A 155 -10.27 14.81 4.00
N ALA A 156 -9.66 13.63 3.95
CA ALA A 156 -8.38 13.35 4.59
C ALA A 156 -7.66 12.15 3.94
N ASN A 157 -6.33 12.17 3.97
CA ASN A 157 -5.47 11.04 3.59
C ASN A 157 -4.50 10.78 4.73
N TYR A 158 -4.57 9.60 5.35
CA TYR A 158 -3.71 9.20 6.46
C TYR A 158 -2.84 8.02 6.05
N ALA A 159 -1.51 8.17 6.20
CA ALA A 159 -0.49 7.15 5.89
C ALA A 159 -0.61 6.54 4.49
N ALA A 160 -1.27 7.22 3.55
CA ALA A 160 -1.38 6.76 2.17
C ALA A 160 -0.02 6.73 1.49
N ASP A 161 0.95 7.50 2.00
CA ASP A 161 2.34 7.62 1.56
C ASP A 161 3.31 6.75 2.38
N SER A 162 2.82 5.76 3.13
CA SER A 162 3.69 4.80 3.81
C SER A 162 3.73 3.49 3.03
N THR A 163 4.94 2.92 2.90
CA THR A 163 5.18 1.73 2.09
C THR A 163 4.45 0.50 2.64
N VAL A 164 4.48 0.32 3.96
CA VAL A 164 3.86 -0.81 4.67
C VAL A 164 3.21 -0.29 5.94
N SER A 165 1.90 -0.04 5.89
CA SER A 165 1.12 0.39 7.04
C SER A 165 -0.37 0.26 6.78
N SER A 166 -1.16 0.24 7.84
CA SER A 166 -2.54 0.69 7.72
C SER A 166 -2.56 2.11 7.16
N ALA A 167 -3.55 2.35 6.31
CA ALA A 167 -3.76 3.64 5.68
C ALA A 167 -5.25 3.87 5.54
N THR A 168 -5.65 5.13 5.43
CA THR A 168 -7.06 5.47 5.26
C THR A 168 -7.19 6.68 4.36
N ARG A 169 -8.02 6.55 3.33
CA ARG A 169 -8.47 7.68 2.52
C ARG A 169 -9.93 7.95 2.86
N VAL A 170 -10.19 9.16 3.34
CA VAL A 170 -11.52 9.62 3.70
C VAL A 170 -12.02 10.54 2.60
N ARG A 171 -13.17 10.22 2.02
CA ARG A 171 -13.77 10.96 0.90
C ARG A 171 -15.19 11.39 1.24
N LEU A 172 -15.55 12.57 0.76
CA LEU A 172 -16.94 12.96 0.61
C LEU A 172 -17.44 12.32 -0.68
N VAL A 173 -18.53 11.56 -0.58
CA VAL A 173 -19.14 10.85 -1.70
C VAL A 173 -20.63 11.16 -1.77
N ARG A 174 -21.26 10.86 -2.89
CA ARG A 174 -22.72 10.90 -3.06
C ARG A 174 -23.26 9.59 -3.62
N ASP A 175 -24.47 9.24 -3.24
CA ASP A 175 -25.22 8.14 -3.87
C ASP A 175 -25.94 8.62 -5.16
N GLU A 176 -26.70 7.72 -5.77
CA GLU A 176 -27.50 7.97 -6.98
C GLU A 176 -28.59 9.04 -6.76
N GLN A 177 -29.06 9.20 -5.52
CA GLN A 177 -30.07 10.18 -5.12
C GLN A 177 -29.45 11.55 -4.79
N GLY A 178 -28.12 11.66 -4.80
CA GLY A 178 -27.38 12.87 -4.47
C GLY A 178 -27.17 13.11 -2.98
N VAL A 179 -27.53 12.15 -2.11
CA VAL A 179 -27.30 12.22 -0.67
C VAL A 179 -25.81 12.03 -0.40
N GLN A 180 -25.26 12.88 0.47
CA GLN A 180 -23.83 12.88 0.75
C GLN A 180 -23.46 11.99 1.94
N TYR A 181 -22.37 11.25 1.79
CA TYR A 181 -21.81 10.37 2.81
C TYR A 181 -20.30 10.57 2.95
N VAL A 182 -19.75 10.07 4.04
CA VAL A 182 -18.30 9.96 4.25
C VAL A 182 -17.89 8.51 4.03
N LEU A 183 -17.08 8.28 2.99
CA LEU A 183 -16.51 6.97 2.68
C LEU A 183 -15.10 6.88 3.24
N LYS A 184 -14.84 5.83 4.02
CA LYS A 184 -13.49 5.45 4.48
C LYS A 184 -13.01 4.26 3.65
N ASP A 185 -12.03 4.51 2.81
CA ASP A 185 -11.26 3.50 2.08
C ASP A 185 -10.06 3.13 2.94
N VAL A 186 -10.04 1.92 3.49
CA VAL A 186 -9.14 1.52 4.58
C VAL A 186 -8.34 0.30 4.16
N TRP A 187 -7.03 0.37 4.33
CA TRP A 187 -6.17 -0.81 4.35
C TRP A 187 -5.99 -1.24 5.80
N LEU A 188 -6.60 -2.36 6.16
CA LEU A 188 -6.46 -2.95 7.47
C LEU A 188 -5.17 -3.77 7.54
N HIS A 189 -4.62 -3.88 8.74
CA HIS A 189 -3.66 -4.94 9.01
C HIS A 189 -4.40 -6.28 8.99
N MET A 190 -3.69 -7.33 8.60
CA MET A 190 -4.22 -8.71 8.40
C MET A 190 -5.02 -9.23 9.60
N ASP A 191 -4.58 -8.89 10.80
CA ASP A 191 -5.10 -9.34 12.08
C ASP A 191 -6.11 -8.36 12.69
N ARG A 192 -6.45 -7.28 11.98
CA ARG A 192 -7.30 -6.21 12.52
C ARG A 192 -8.74 -6.34 12.04
N LEU A 193 -9.66 -6.41 12.99
CA LEU A 193 -11.09 -6.34 12.72
C LEU A 193 -11.48 -4.99 12.09
N PRO A 194 -12.46 -4.97 11.16
CA PRO A 194 -12.96 -3.73 10.59
C PRO A 194 -13.74 -2.90 11.63
N GLU A 195 -13.81 -1.59 11.42
CA GLU A 195 -14.41 -0.63 12.37
C GLU A 195 -15.86 -0.97 12.74
N HIS A 196 -16.64 -1.49 11.78
CA HIS A 196 -18.05 -1.83 12.01
C HIS A 196 -18.22 -3.04 12.94
N GLU A 197 -17.34 -4.04 12.86
CA GLU A 197 -17.33 -5.19 13.76
C GLU A 197 -16.88 -4.77 15.16
N ILE A 198 -15.81 -3.97 15.26
CA ILE A 198 -15.34 -3.41 16.55
C ILE A 198 -16.45 -2.61 17.21
N ARG A 199 -17.16 -1.76 16.45
CA ARG A 199 -18.29 -0.99 16.95
C ARG A 199 -19.43 -1.89 17.43
N ALA A 200 -19.74 -2.97 16.71
CA ALA A 200 -20.79 -3.91 17.10
C ALA A 200 -20.45 -4.60 18.43
N GLN A 201 -19.19 -5.03 18.60
CA GLN A 201 -18.70 -5.62 19.85
C GLN A 201 -18.79 -4.63 21.01
N ILE A 202 -18.31 -3.39 20.83
CA ILE A 202 -18.40 -2.33 21.85
C ILE A 202 -19.86 -2.08 22.29
N LEU A 203 -20.80 -2.04 21.33
CA LEU A 203 -22.22 -1.84 21.66
C LEU A 203 -22.85 -3.05 22.35
N ALA A 204 -22.42 -4.27 22.02
CA ALA A 204 -22.86 -5.48 22.70
C ALA A 204 -22.36 -5.53 24.15
N ASP A 205 -21.09 -5.17 24.36
CA ASP A 205 -20.49 -5.10 25.69
C ASP A 205 -21.12 -4.00 26.55
N ALA A 206 -21.36 -2.81 26.00
CA ALA A 206 -22.06 -1.73 26.70
C ALA A 206 -23.45 -2.18 27.17
N PHE A 207 -24.18 -2.92 26.34
CA PHE A 207 -25.47 -3.49 26.74
C PHE A 207 -25.33 -4.52 27.86
N LYS A 208 -24.34 -5.43 27.73
CA LYS A 208 -24.12 -6.52 28.67
C LYS A 208 -23.66 -6.05 30.05
N TYR A 209 -22.77 -5.06 30.11
CA TYR A 209 -22.09 -4.64 31.35
C TYR A 209 -22.66 -3.35 31.95
N CYS A 210 -23.27 -2.48 31.15
CA CYS A 210 -23.76 -1.16 31.59
C CYS A 210 -25.29 -1.00 31.41
N GLY A 211 -25.88 -1.74 30.46
CA GLY A 211 -27.32 -1.79 30.22
C GLY A 211 -27.77 -0.95 29.02
N ALA A 212 -29.09 -0.96 28.77
CA ALA A 212 -29.68 -0.40 27.56
C ALA A 212 -29.54 1.13 27.45
N ALA A 213 -29.60 1.86 28.58
CA ALA A 213 -29.47 3.32 28.58
C ALA A 213 -28.06 3.77 28.15
N ASP A 214 -27.02 3.09 28.63
CA ASP A 214 -25.64 3.38 28.28
C ASP A 214 -25.33 2.96 26.84
N GLN A 215 -25.83 1.80 26.40
CA GLN A 215 -25.73 1.41 24.99
C GLN A 215 -26.37 2.45 24.06
N ALA A 216 -27.56 2.95 24.40
CA ALA A 216 -28.24 3.98 23.61
C ALA A 216 -27.46 5.30 23.58
N THR A 217 -26.87 5.68 24.71
CA THR A 217 -25.99 6.86 24.81
C THR A 217 -24.76 6.68 23.92
N LEU A 218 -24.06 5.55 24.04
CA LEU A 218 -22.88 5.25 23.23
C LEU A 218 -23.20 5.22 21.73
N LYS A 219 -24.32 4.61 21.35
CA LYS A 219 -24.79 4.57 19.95
C LYS A 219 -25.00 5.96 19.35
N ARG A 220 -25.43 6.95 20.15
CA ARG A 220 -25.60 8.34 19.71
C ARG A 220 -24.27 9.08 19.51
N HIS A 221 -23.23 8.70 20.24
CA HIS A 221 -21.92 9.35 20.20
C HIS A 221 -20.92 8.67 19.24
N LEU A 222 -21.18 7.43 18.82
CA LEU A 222 -20.37 6.74 17.82
C LEU A 222 -20.88 7.01 16.40
N LEU A 223 -19.94 7.10 15.44
CA LEU A 223 -20.28 7.08 14.02
C LEU A 223 -21.09 5.82 13.69
N THR A 224 -22.17 5.97 12.92
CA THR A 224 -22.99 4.84 12.49
C THR A 224 -22.65 4.49 11.06
N PRO A 225 -22.03 3.32 10.81
CA PRO A 225 -21.75 2.88 9.45
C PRO A 225 -23.08 2.73 8.68
N HIS A 226 -23.12 3.31 7.47
CA HIS A 226 -24.29 3.20 6.61
C HIS A 226 -24.26 1.88 5.81
N VAL A 227 -23.11 1.60 5.20
CA VAL A 227 -22.78 0.36 4.51
C VAL A 227 -21.30 0.06 4.74
N CYS A 228 -20.94 -1.22 4.79
CA CYS A 228 -19.57 -1.69 4.95
C CYS A 228 -19.36 -2.86 3.98
N GLY A 229 -18.16 -3.02 3.46
CA GLY A 229 -17.85 -4.07 2.51
C GLY A 229 -16.35 -4.29 2.38
N LYS A 230 -15.97 -5.48 1.91
CA LYS A 230 -14.61 -5.79 1.45
C LYS A 230 -14.56 -5.65 -0.07
N VAL A 231 -13.36 -5.49 -0.60
CA VAL A 231 -13.14 -5.53 -2.05
C VAL A 231 -13.50 -6.92 -2.57
N PHE A 232 -14.21 -6.98 -3.69
CA PHE A 232 -14.57 -8.23 -4.37
C PHE A 232 -13.81 -8.35 -5.70
N VAL A 233 -13.29 -9.55 -5.98
CA VAL A 233 -12.56 -9.92 -7.20
C VAL A 233 -13.11 -11.26 -7.67
N ASN A 234 -13.61 -11.33 -8.91
CA ASN A 234 -14.15 -12.56 -9.53
C ASN A 234 -15.17 -13.28 -8.62
N ASP A 235 -16.16 -12.54 -8.13
CA ASP A 235 -17.23 -12.99 -7.22
C ASP A 235 -16.80 -13.45 -5.82
N GLY A 236 -15.50 -13.40 -5.50
CA GLY A 236 -14.96 -13.65 -4.17
C GLY A 236 -14.46 -12.38 -3.48
N VAL A 237 -14.26 -12.44 -2.16
CA VAL A 237 -13.53 -11.39 -1.43
C VAL A 237 -12.08 -11.39 -1.89
N ASP A 238 -11.48 -10.22 -2.08
CA ASP A 238 -10.07 -10.09 -2.43
C ASP A 238 -9.17 -10.78 -1.37
N THR A 239 -8.33 -11.69 -1.83
CA THR A 239 -7.37 -12.47 -1.03
C THR A 239 -5.92 -12.14 -1.36
N THR A 240 -5.65 -10.97 -1.96
CA THR A 240 -4.27 -10.51 -2.28
C THR A 240 -3.33 -10.58 -1.08
N ASP A 241 -3.89 -10.41 0.10
CA ASP A 241 -3.25 -10.43 1.40
C ASP A 241 -2.78 -11.86 1.80
N GLY A 242 -3.46 -12.91 1.31
CA GLY A 242 -3.11 -14.33 1.46
C GLY A 242 -1.72 -14.72 0.94
N MET A 243 -1.13 -13.92 0.04
CA MET A 243 0.24 -14.10 -0.47
C MET A 243 1.30 -14.19 0.63
N MET A 244 1.08 -13.55 1.80
CA MET A 244 2.00 -13.70 2.94
C MET A 244 1.95 -15.08 3.58
N TYR A 245 0.81 -15.75 3.52
CA TYR A 245 0.59 -17.08 4.09
C TYR A 245 0.89 -18.22 3.11
N GLN A 246 1.56 -17.90 2.00
CA GLN A 246 1.80 -18.83 0.87
C GLN A 246 0.50 -19.25 0.16
N GLU A 247 -0.59 -18.52 0.40
CA GLU A 247 -1.81 -18.68 -0.37
C GLU A 247 -1.68 -17.84 -1.64
N LEU A 248 -1.97 -18.44 -2.78
CA LEU A 248 -1.99 -17.67 -4.02
C LEU A 248 -3.22 -16.76 -3.99
N PRO A 249 -3.08 -15.50 -4.42
CA PRO A 249 -4.21 -14.59 -4.45
C PRO A 249 -5.24 -15.13 -5.44
N ALA A 250 -6.50 -14.76 -5.28
CA ALA A 250 -7.54 -15.05 -6.26
C ALA A 250 -7.25 -14.28 -7.56
N ILE A 251 -6.41 -14.87 -8.40
CA ILE A 251 -6.16 -14.46 -9.77
C ILE A 251 -7.32 -15.04 -10.60
N SER A 252 -7.79 -14.32 -11.63
CA SER A 252 -8.83 -14.82 -12.53
C SER A 252 -8.54 -16.24 -13.00
N SER A 253 -9.57 -17.09 -13.07
CA SER A 253 -9.45 -18.44 -13.65
C SER A 253 -8.98 -18.40 -15.10
N ASP A 254 -9.22 -17.28 -15.78
CA ASP A 254 -8.81 -17.01 -17.16
C ASP A 254 -7.41 -16.36 -17.23
N SER A 255 -6.73 -16.21 -16.09
CA SER A 255 -5.41 -15.62 -16.06
C SER A 255 -4.39 -16.56 -16.68
N ILE A 256 -3.63 -15.99 -17.60
CA ILE A 256 -2.56 -16.66 -18.34
C ILE A 256 -1.27 -16.84 -17.52
N PHE A 257 -1.23 -16.42 -16.25
CA PHE A 257 -0.04 -16.56 -15.41
C PHE A 257 -0.36 -16.99 -13.98
N THR A 258 0.59 -17.71 -13.39
CA THR A 258 0.51 -18.19 -12.00
C THR A 258 1.67 -17.61 -11.21
N LEU A 259 1.38 -16.95 -10.09
CA LEU A 259 2.41 -16.62 -9.10
C LEU A 259 2.82 -17.91 -8.39
N LYS A 260 4.12 -18.15 -8.22
CA LYS A 260 4.63 -19.27 -7.42
C LYS A 260 5.50 -18.71 -6.32
N LEU A 261 5.08 -18.88 -5.07
CA LEU A 261 5.89 -18.49 -3.93
C LEU A 261 6.94 -19.58 -3.66
N GLY A 262 8.22 -19.23 -3.82
CA GLY A 262 9.32 -20.12 -3.47
C GLY A 262 9.56 -20.10 -1.96
N LYS A 263 9.79 -21.27 -1.34
CA LYS A 263 10.33 -21.34 0.03
C LYS A 263 11.76 -20.83 0.00
N ILE A 264 11.99 -19.61 0.48
CA ILE A 264 13.34 -19.09 0.71
C ILE A 264 13.65 -19.30 2.20
N SER A 265 14.66 -20.11 2.50
CA SER A 265 15.24 -20.15 3.85
C SER A 265 15.85 -18.79 4.13
N ASN A 266 15.20 -17.98 4.96
CA ASN A 266 15.68 -16.64 5.29
C ASN A 266 16.85 -16.76 6.28
N PRO A 267 18.11 -16.44 5.90
CA PRO A 267 19.26 -16.60 6.79
C PRO A 267 19.21 -15.65 8.00
N LEU A 268 18.40 -14.59 7.95
CA LEU A 268 18.26 -13.62 9.04
C LEU A 268 17.30 -14.07 10.16
N ARG A 269 16.58 -15.19 10.00
CA ARG A 269 15.65 -15.72 11.03
C ARG A 269 16.28 -16.77 11.96
N GLN A 270 17.51 -17.21 11.72
CA GLN A 270 18.18 -18.25 12.51
C GLN A 270 18.86 -17.74 13.81
N SER A 271 18.76 -16.46 14.16
CA SER A 271 19.47 -15.90 15.32
C SER A 271 18.62 -15.70 16.59
N ARG A 272 17.36 -16.15 16.62
CA ARG A 272 16.54 -16.07 17.85
C ARG A 272 15.76 -17.35 18.06
N ASP A 273 16.44 -18.38 18.52
CA ASP A 273 15.81 -19.44 19.31
C ASP A 273 15.68 -18.97 20.77
N PRO A 274 14.46 -18.92 21.34
CA PRO A 274 14.25 -18.71 22.76
C PRO A 274 14.21 -20.08 23.46
N ALA A 275 15.32 -20.82 23.46
CA ALA A 275 15.40 -22.11 24.14
C ALA A 275 16.85 -22.48 24.50
N SER A 276 17.50 -21.67 25.33
CA SER A 276 18.69 -22.08 26.08
C SER A 276 18.92 -21.13 27.25
N ALA A 277 17.99 -21.15 28.21
CA ALA A 277 18.16 -20.52 29.51
C ALA A 277 18.12 -21.59 30.61
N SER A 278 19.29 -22.16 30.89
CA SER A 278 19.71 -22.85 32.13
C SER A 278 21.14 -23.38 31.83
N GLU A 279 22.21 -23.09 32.54
CA GLU A 279 22.41 -23.03 33.99
C GLU A 279 23.58 -22.08 34.36
N THR A 280 23.54 -21.59 35.60
CA THR A 280 24.57 -20.91 36.41
C THR A 280 25.94 -21.62 36.38
N HIS A 281 27.11 -20.97 36.44
CA HIS A 281 27.72 -20.28 37.60
C HIS A 281 29.12 -19.64 37.25
N PRO A 282 29.86 -18.97 38.17
CA PRO A 282 30.37 -17.61 38.00
C PRO A 282 31.87 -17.49 37.66
N GLY A 283 32.30 -16.32 37.17
CA GLY A 283 33.71 -15.93 37.25
C GLY A 283 34.16 -14.83 36.28
N SER A 284 34.77 -13.80 36.88
CA SER A 284 35.64 -12.79 36.26
C SER A 284 34.97 -11.58 35.60
N LEU A 285 34.89 -10.51 36.41
CA LEU A 285 34.95 -9.13 35.96
C LEU A 285 36.19 -8.90 35.09
N ARG A 286 35.98 -8.38 33.89
CA ARG A 286 36.93 -7.44 33.26
C ARG A 286 36.15 -6.26 32.70
N GLU A 287 36.40 -5.10 33.31
CA GLU A 287 36.04 -3.79 32.80
C GLU A 287 36.57 -3.63 31.37
N ILE A 288 35.71 -3.21 30.45
CA ILE A 288 36.12 -2.52 29.23
C ILE A 288 35.33 -1.22 29.18
N THR A 289 35.99 -0.17 29.67
CA THR A 289 35.61 1.23 29.54
C THR A 289 35.55 1.62 28.07
N THR A 290 34.41 2.10 27.59
CA THR A 290 34.39 2.95 26.38
C THR A 290 33.51 4.18 26.59
N SER A 291 34.16 5.32 26.44
CA SER A 291 33.69 6.69 26.61
C SER A 291 32.53 7.04 25.69
N ARG A 292 31.44 7.55 26.26
CA ARG A 292 30.30 8.11 25.53
C ARG A 292 30.37 9.64 25.62
N LYS A 293 30.91 10.30 24.60
CA LYS A 293 30.78 11.76 24.43
C LYS A 293 29.30 12.08 24.16
N SER A 294 28.64 12.73 25.10
CA SER A 294 27.35 13.38 24.90
C SER A 294 27.57 14.79 24.35
N GLN A 295 27.00 15.09 23.19
CA GLN A 295 26.77 16.47 22.75
C GLN A 295 25.28 16.76 22.93
N MET A 296 24.95 17.44 24.03
CA MET A 296 23.67 18.11 24.20
C MET A 296 23.68 19.41 23.39
N ARG A 297 22.78 19.56 22.42
CA ARG A 297 22.41 20.85 21.83
C ARG A 297 21.45 21.56 22.79
N LYS A 298 21.87 22.69 23.37
CA LYS A 298 20.99 23.63 24.08
C LYS A 298 20.28 24.52 23.07
N SER A 299 18.95 24.49 23.06
CA SER A 299 18.10 25.48 22.39
C SER A 299 17.90 26.69 23.32
N ALA A 300 18.34 27.87 22.90
CA ALA A 300 18.09 29.13 23.60
C ALA A 300 16.74 29.71 23.12
N ILE A 301 15.86 29.97 24.07
CA ILE A 301 14.60 30.71 23.90
C ILE A 301 14.94 32.19 23.96
N GLN A 302 14.59 32.95 22.93
CA GLN A 302 14.78 34.39 22.85
C GLN A 302 13.42 35.08 23.03
N THR A 303 13.26 35.80 24.14
CA THR A 303 12.08 36.61 24.47
C THR A 303 12.13 37.95 23.71
N PRO A 304 11.03 38.43 23.10
CA PRO A 304 11.01 39.73 22.44
C PRO A 304 10.77 40.88 23.43
N ARG A 305 11.53 41.98 23.29
CA ARG A 305 11.28 43.26 23.97
C ARG A 305 10.27 44.09 23.16
N LEU A 306 9.28 44.65 23.85
CA LEU A 306 8.37 45.67 23.34
C LEU A 306 9.08 47.04 23.28
N PRO A 307 8.85 47.87 22.24
CA PRO A 307 9.32 49.25 22.22
C PRO A 307 8.36 50.18 22.97
N SER A 308 8.96 51.18 23.62
CA SER A 308 8.36 52.39 24.19
C SER A 308 7.87 53.36 23.14
#